data_AF-A0AAV5WFR5-F1
#
_entry.id   AF-A0AAV5WFR5-F1
#
_cell.length_a   1.000
_cell.length_b   1.000
_cell.length_c   1.000
_cell.angle_alpha   90.00
_cell.angle_beta   90.00
_cell.angle_gamma   90.00
#
_symmetry.space_group_name_H-M   'P 1'
#
loop_
_entity.id
_entity.type
_entity.pdbx_description
1 polymer ?
#
loop_
_entity_poly.entity_id
_entity_poly.type
_entity_poly.pdbx_seq_one_letter_code
_entity_poly.pdbx_strand_id
1 'polypeptide(L)'
;IQGMVADKKIDKKKRLVAKKKLEREKSEITESTSKKVPSVSEDVHKCLRYSLSSSYTFERHLFLKADASNECALLIGNVPSYLDLDVVKGILSEFVKTSIVGIFPLRSNAPGNRFDAGQLTIRVIFSSQTGVEQVLSKAESVGTFVAEKYGPYDDTTTIQARVAAYQSRVADSASLMKEVEEYMSAHDDEAAAANRAARKRRKVADEDGWITVTKGSRTTAPESKKMREDEPLSSMDEKRKQKKVDVAFYNFQIKESKMKHLNELRAKFEEDKKRVAMAKAARKFRPL
;
A
#
# COMPACT_ATOMS: atom_id res chain seq x y z
N ILE A 1 9.66 92.53 47.81
CA ILE A 1 10.34 91.42 47.12
C ILE A 1 10.85 90.45 48.18
N GLN A 2 10.48 89.18 48.02
CA GLN A 2 11.07 87.96 48.59
C GLN A 2 11.05 87.75 50.11
N GLY A 3 10.18 86.81 50.52
CA GLY A 3 10.23 86.08 51.79
C GLY A 3 10.71 84.64 51.59
N MET A 4 11.24 84.08 52.67
CA MET A 4 12.03 82.85 52.81
C MET A 4 11.25 81.53 52.69
N VAL A 5 11.95 80.51 52.15
CA VAL A 5 12.10 79.09 52.58
C VAL A 5 10.94 78.37 53.31
N ALA A 6 10.47 77.22 52.79
CA ALA A 6 10.57 75.90 53.44
C ALA A 6 9.67 74.80 52.82
N ASP A 7 10.27 73.62 52.64
CA ASP A 7 9.71 72.33 52.19
C ASP A 7 8.56 71.76 53.05
N LYS A 8 7.62 71.03 52.41
CA LYS A 8 6.85 69.94 53.03
C LYS A 8 6.83 68.69 52.13
N LYS A 9 7.83 67.83 52.29
CA LYS A 9 7.79 66.40 51.92
C LYS A 9 6.89 65.66 52.92
N ILE A 10 5.60 65.52 52.59
CA ILE A 10 4.71 64.55 53.24
C ILE A 10 3.90 63.88 52.12
N ASP A 11 3.60 62.58 52.25
CA ASP A 11 2.65 61.81 51.43
C ASP A 11 3.11 60.88 50.29
N LYS A 12 4.34 60.34 50.32
CA LYS A 12 4.63 59.09 49.58
C LYS A 12 4.39 57.80 50.39
N LYS A 13 4.64 57.82 51.71
CA LYS A 13 4.47 56.64 52.58
C LYS A 13 2.99 56.32 52.87
N LYS A 14 2.13 57.33 53.06
CA LYS A 14 0.68 57.13 53.29
C LYS A 14 -0.06 56.54 52.08
N ARG A 15 0.32 56.93 50.86
CA ARG A 15 -0.26 56.38 49.62
C ARG A 15 0.09 54.91 49.38
N LEU A 16 1.28 54.46 49.79
CA LEU A 16 1.71 53.06 49.65
C LEU A 16 1.02 52.13 50.66
N VAL A 17 0.75 52.63 51.88
CA VAL A 17 0.00 51.88 52.90
C VAL A 17 -1.48 51.75 52.52
N ALA A 18 -2.08 52.81 51.94
CA ALA A 18 -3.46 52.77 51.46
C ALA A 18 -3.66 51.79 50.28
N LYS A 19 -2.72 51.74 49.32
CA LYS A 19 -2.76 50.75 48.22
C LYS A 19 -2.61 49.30 48.71
N LYS A 20 -1.73 49.07 49.70
CA LYS A 20 -1.49 47.73 50.25
C LYS A 20 -2.64 47.23 51.13
N LYS A 21 -3.41 48.15 51.75
CA LYS A 21 -4.63 47.81 52.50
C LYS A 21 -5.81 47.49 51.57
N LEU A 22 -5.94 48.21 50.45
CA LEU A 22 -6.96 47.94 49.42
C LEU A 22 -6.72 46.62 48.66
N GLU A 23 -5.45 46.22 48.47
CA GLU A 23 -5.12 44.89 47.91
C GLU A 23 -5.38 43.75 48.89
N ARG A 24 -5.19 43.97 50.21
CA ARG A 24 -5.47 42.96 51.24
C ARG A 24 -6.97 42.75 51.46
N GLU A 25 -7.77 43.82 51.45
CA GLU A 25 -9.23 43.73 51.52
C GLU A 25 -9.83 43.09 50.25
N LYS A 26 -9.19 43.25 49.07
CA LYS A 26 -9.58 42.53 47.85
C LYS A 26 -9.21 41.04 47.88
N SER A 27 -8.11 40.65 48.53
CA SER A 27 -7.75 39.23 48.69
C SER A 27 -8.57 38.50 49.76
N GLU A 28 -9.03 39.18 50.81
CA GLU A 28 -9.85 38.57 51.86
C GLU A 28 -11.31 38.33 51.42
N ILE A 29 -11.86 39.13 50.50
CA ILE A 29 -13.25 38.94 50.00
C ILE A 29 -13.36 37.76 49.01
N THR A 30 -12.24 37.25 48.48
CA THR A 30 -12.22 36.11 47.55
C THR A 30 -12.11 34.73 48.21
N GLU A 31 -12.08 34.63 49.55
CA GLU A 31 -11.83 33.36 50.25
C GLU A 31 -13.03 32.70 50.94
N SER A 32 -14.26 33.20 50.81
CA SER A 32 -15.43 32.51 51.40
C SER A 32 -16.52 32.18 50.39
N THR A 33 -16.69 30.86 50.20
CA THR A 33 -17.87 30.15 49.68
C THR A 33 -18.16 30.19 48.17
N SER A 34 -17.37 29.42 47.42
CA SER A 34 -17.85 28.64 46.29
C SER A 34 -17.10 27.31 46.29
N LYS A 35 -17.80 26.19 46.42
CA LYS A 35 -17.22 24.85 46.42
C LYS A 35 -16.49 24.65 45.08
N LYS A 36 -15.16 24.72 45.09
CA LYS A 36 -14.30 24.44 43.94
C LYS A 36 -14.50 22.99 43.51
N VAL A 37 -15.13 22.81 42.34
CA VAL A 37 -15.00 21.61 41.51
C VAL A 37 -13.50 21.40 41.24
N PRO A 38 -12.95 20.18 41.35
CA PRO A 38 -11.53 19.96 41.15
C PRO A 38 -11.14 20.40 39.73
N SER A 39 -10.20 21.33 39.65
CA SER A 39 -9.58 21.78 38.41
C SER A 39 -8.93 20.58 37.73
N VAL A 40 -9.56 20.09 36.67
CA VAL A 40 -9.02 19.05 35.80
C VAL A 40 -7.74 19.62 35.20
N SER A 41 -6.59 19.00 35.47
CA SER A 41 -5.33 19.40 34.82
C SER A 41 -5.49 19.28 33.31
N GLU A 42 -5.38 20.39 32.60
CA GLU A 42 -5.77 20.55 31.19
C GLU A 42 -4.97 19.66 30.21
N ASP A 43 -3.85 19.07 30.65
CA ASP A 43 -2.93 18.30 29.80
C ASP A 43 -3.05 16.77 29.91
N VAL A 44 -3.87 16.24 30.81
CA VAL A 44 -4.01 14.78 30.99
C VAL A 44 -5.17 14.25 30.14
N HIS A 45 -4.86 13.34 29.22
CA HIS A 45 -5.89 12.63 28.45
C HIS A 45 -6.79 11.82 29.38
N LYS A 46 -8.11 12.00 29.24
CA LYS A 46 -9.10 11.19 29.94
C LYS A 46 -9.36 9.90 29.19
N CYS A 47 -9.42 8.78 29.91
CA CYS A 47 -9.59 7.47 29.32
C CYS A 47 -11.05 7.03 29.41
N LEU A 48 -11.64 6.69 28.26
CA LEU A 48 -12.97 6.12 28.15
C LEU A 48 -12.86 4.65 27.76
N ARG A 49 -13.49 3.77 28.53
CA ARG A 49 -13.50 2.32 28.29
C ARG A 49 -14.68 1.89 27.46
N TYR A 50 -14.42 1.07 26.43
CA TYR A 50 -15.46 0.43 25.65
C TYR A 50 -15.07 -1.00 25.27
N SER A 51 -16.07 -1.82 24.97
CA SER A 51 -15.97 -3.18 24.46
C SER A 51 -16.70 -3.23 23.12
N LEU A 52 -16.35 -4.18 22.25
CA LEU A 52 -16.98 -4.25 20.92
C LEU A 52 -18.37 -4.87 20.99
N SER A 53 -18.48 -6.00 21.68
CA SER A 53 -19.71 -6.78 21.82
C SER A 53 -19.77 -7.39 23.21
N SER A 54 -20.97 -7.81 23.62
CA SER A 54 -21.16 -8.66 24.80
C SER A 54 -20.30 -9.93 24.77
N SER A 55 -20.01 -10.45 23.58
CA SER A 55 -19.14 -11.62 23.39
C SER A 55 -17.65 -11.30 23.54
N TYR A 56 -17.25 -10.07 23.19
CA TYR A 56 -15.87 -9.60 23.25
C TYR A 56 -15.69 -8.66 24.45
N THR A 57 -15.47 -9.26 25.62
CA THR A 57 -15.37 -8.54 26.90
C THR A 57 -14.07 -7.74 27.08
N PHE A 58 -13.14 -7.79 26.12
CA PHE A 58 -11.89 -7.08 26.21
C PHE A 58 -12.10 -5.56 26.17
N GLU A 59 -11.64 -4.88 27.21
CA GLU A 59 -11.75 -3.43 27.33
C GLU A 59 -10.73 -2.73 26.43
N ARG A 60 -11.22 -1.76 25.68
CA ARG A 60 -10.46 -0.87 24.81
C ARG A 60 -10.61 0.55 25.33
N HIS A 61 -9.61 1.39 25.06
CA HIS A 61 -9.57 2.75 25.56
C HIS A 61 -9.63 3.77 24.43
N LEU A 62 -10.54 4.72 24.55
CA LEU A 62 -10.52 5.97 23.78
C LEU A 62 -9.89 7.06 24.66
N PHE A 63 -9.06 7.91 24.05
CA PHE A 63 -8.39 9.00 24.76
C PHE A 63 -9.06 10.32 24.42
N LEU A 64 -9.60 10.99 25.44
CA LEU A 64 -10.35 12.23 25.31
C LEU A 64 -9.49 13.39 25.77
N LYS A 65 -9.50 14.47 24.97
CA LYS A 65 -8.82 15.73 25.27
C LYS A 65 -9.65 16.91 24.78
N ALA A 66 -9.72 17.99 25.56
CA ALA A 66 -10.30 19.24 25.06
C ALA A 66 -9.44 19.82 23.93
N ASP A 67 -10.07 20.35 22.89
CA ASP A 67 -9.34 21.08 21.85
C ASP A 67 -8.92 22.46 22.40
N ALA A 68 -7.63 22.78 22.32
CA ALA A 68 -7.12 24.09 22.74
C ALA A 68 -7.59 25.23 21.81
N SER A 69 -7.94 24.90 20.56
CA SER A 69 -8.38 25.91 19.58
C SER A 69 -9.86 26.25 19.69
N ASN A 70 -10.68 25.35 20.24
CA ASN A 70 -12.13 25.50 20.29
C ASN A 70 -12.68 24.88 21.58
N GLU A 71 -13.21 25.71 22.47
CA GLU A 71 -13.74 25.27 23.78
C GLU A 71 -14.94 24.33 23.66
N CYS A 72 -15.68 24.41 22.55
CA CYS A 72 -16.81 23.52 22.23
C CYS A 72 -16.38 22.22 21.54
N ALA A 73 -15.09 22.01 21.25
CA ALA A 73 -14.60 20.84 20.55
C ALA A 73 -13.84 19.88 21.47
N LEU A 74 -14.06 18.59 21.23
CA LEU A 74 -13.41 17.48 21.92
C LEU A 74 -12.61 16.67 20.90
N LEU A 75 -11.36 16.38 21.23
CA LEU A 75 -10.50 15.47 20.49
C LEU A 75 -10.58 14.08 21.11
N ILE A 76 -10.82 13.09 20.26
CA ILE A 76 -10.87 11.67 20.64
C ILE A 76 -9.80 10.95 19.85
N GLY A 77 -8.78 10.45 20.53
CA GLY A 77 -7.71 9.64 19.97
C GLY A 77 -7.95 8.14 20.15
N ASN A 78 -7.14 7.37 19.42
CA ASN A 78 -7.18 5.90 19.42
C ASN A 78 -8.53 5.31 18.98
N VAL A 79 -9.24 5.99 18.08
CA VAL A 79 -10.49 5.46 17.50
C VAL A 79 -10.12 4.55 16.34
N PRO A 80 -10.40 3.24 16.37
CA PRO A 80 -10.05 2.37 15.25
C PRO A 80 -10.82 2.72 13.99
N SER A 81 -10.24 2.50 12.80
CA SER A 81 -10.87 2.80 11.51
C SER A 81 -12.13 1.98 11.23
N TYR A 82 -12.26 0.82 11.87
CA TYR A 82 -13.45 -0.04 11.79
C TYR A 82 -14.63 0.46 12.65
N LEU A 83 -14.40 1.43 13.53
CA LEU A 83 -15.43 1.97 14.40
C LEU A 83 -16.10 3.16 13.71
N ASP A 84 -17.38 3.00 13.35
CA ASP A 84 -18.13 4.07 12.70
C ASP A 84 -18.29 5.29 13.60
N LEU A 85 -18.31 6.46 12.96
CA LEU A 85 -18.48 7.75 13.63
C LEU A 85 -19.81 7.81 14.40
N ASP A 86 -20.83 7.09 13.94
CA ASP A 86 -22.13 7.00 14.58
C ASP A 86 -22.08 6.24 15.91
N VAL A 87 -21.22 5.23 16.03
CA VAL A 87 -21.01 4.52 17.30
C VAL A 87 -20.39 5.48 18.33
N VAL A 88 -19.39 6.25 17.92
CA VAL A 88 -18.78 7.28 18.78
C VAL A 88 -19.80 8.34 19.18
N LYS A 89 -20.66 8.77 18.24
CA LYS A 89 -21.77 9.68 18.51
C LYS A 89 -22.74 9.12 19.55
N GLY A 90 -23.12 7.86 19.39
CA GLY A 90 -24.03 7.18 20.30
C GLY A 90 -23.47 7.08 21.72
N ILE A 91 -22.21 6.67 21.84
CA ILE A 91 -21.49 6.63 23.12
C ILE A 91 -21.52 8.01 23.79
N LEU A 92 -21.14 9.07 23.06
CA LEU A 92 -21.11 10.45 23.59
C LEU A 92 -22.50 11.00 23.94
N SER A 93 -23.54 10.60 23.23
CA SER A 93 -24.92 11.02 23.52
C SER A 93 -25.44 10.47 24.86
N GLU A 94 -24.91 9.33 25.32
CA GLU A 94 -25.25 8.79 26.64
C GLU A 94 -24.57 9.57 27.77
N PHE A 95 -23.38 10.12 27.52
CA PHE A 95 -22.67 10.96 28.49
C PHE A 95 -23.36 12.30 28.73
N VAL A 96 -23.83 12.91 27.64
CA VAL A 96 -24.18 14.33 27.60
C VAL A 96 -25.48 14.54 26.83
N LYS A 97 -26.41 15.26 27.46
CA LYS A 97 -27.70 15.64 26.87
C LYS A 97 -27.59 16.78 25.85
N THR A 98 -26.44 17.45 25.80
CA THR A 98 -26.15 18.52 24.84
C THR A 98 -26.04 17.95 23.42
N SER A 99 -26.62 18.66 22.45
CA SER A 99 -26.55 18.28 21.04
C SER A 99 -25.12 18.31 20.50
N ILE A 100 -24.78 17.26 19.74
CA ILE A 100 -23.53 17.16 18.97
C ILE A 100 -23.80 17.78 17.59
N VAL A 101 -23.02 18.79 17.21
CA VAL A 101 -23.15 19.52 15.94
C VAL A 101 -22.55 18.71 14.79
N GLY A 102 -21.39 18.09 15.01
CA GLY A 102 -20.70 17.33 13.97
C GLY A 102 -19.50 16.54 14.50
N ILE A 103 -19.12 15.52 13.73
CA ILE A 103 -18.00 14.62 14.02
C ILE A 103 -17.14 14.56 12.76
N PHE A 104 -15.84 14.85 12.90
CA PHE A 104 -14.91 14.94 11.78
C PHE A 104 -13.63 14.17 12.07
N PRO A 105 -13.19 13.24 11.20
CA PRO A 105 -11.87 12.63 11.31
C PRO A 105 -10.79 13.67 10.99
N LEU A 106 -9.79 13.80 11.86
CA LEU A 106 -8.73 14.81 11.74
C LEU A 106 -7.41 14.20 11.22
N ARG A 107 -7.00 13.07 11.80
CA ARG A 107 -5.72 12.41 11.49
C ARG A 107 -5.87 10.90 11.60
N SER A 108 -5.13 10.17 10.78
CA SER A 108 -4.88 8.74 10.92
C SER A 108 -3.40 8.47 11.14
N ASN A 109 -3.09 7.37 11.83
CA ASN A 109 -1.73 6.84 11.92
C ASN A 109 -1.31 6.03 10.68
N ALA A 110 -2.24 5.75 9.75
CA ALA A 110 -1.93 5.01 8.53
C ALA A 110 -1.01 5.80 7.58
N PRO A 111 -0.17 5.11 6.79
CA PRO A 111 0.67 5.76 5.80
C PRO A 111 -0.19 6.57 4.81
N GLY A 112 0.19 7.83 4.61
CA GLY A 112 -0.55 8.75 3.74
C GLY A 112 -1.82 9.34 4.37
N ASN A 113 -1.99 9.26 5.70
CA ASN A 113 -3.14 9.82 6.43
C ASN A 113 -4.50 9.30 5.91
N ARG A 114 -4.53 8.02 5.52
CA ARG A 114 -5.74 7.35 5.05
C ARG A 114 -6.68 7.05 6.22
N PHE A 115 -7.96 7.34 6.06
CA PHE A 115 -8.95 7.12 7.12
C PHE A 115 -9.51 5.69 7.15
N ASP A 116 -9.29 4.90 6.09
CA ASP A 116 -9.82 3.53 5.97
C ASP A 116 -9.05 2.50 6.81
N ALA A 117 -7.90 2.87 7.35
CA ALA A 117 -7.03 1.96 8.07
C ALA A 117 -6.41 2.62 9.31
N GLY A 118 -6.14 1.80 10.32
CA GLY A 118 -5.37 2.19 11.49
C GLY A 118 -6.21 2.80 12.61
N GLN A 119 -5.61 3.77 13.31
CA GLN A 119 -6.24 4.51 14.40
C GLN A 119 -6.37 5.97 14.02
N LEU A 120 -7.56 6.50 14.26
CA LEU A 120 -8.02 7.83 13.94
C LEU A 120 -8.01 8.71 15.19
N THR A 121 -7.70 9.97 14.97
CA THR A 121 -8.03 11.07 15.87
C THR A 121 -9.22 11.80 15.29
N ILE A 122 -10.31 11.85 16.03
CA ILE A 122 -11.57 12.45 15.64
C ILE A 122 -11.79 13.73 16.45
N ARG A 123 -12.37 14.73 15.80
CA ARG A 123 -12.85 15.96 16.42
C ARG A 123 -14.37 15.94 16.48
N VAL A 124 -14.91 16.07 17.68
CA VAL A 124 -16.35 16.17 17.94
C VAL A 124 -16.66 17.59 18.37
N ILE A 125 -17.65 18.22 17.73
CA ILE A 125 -18.08 19.59 18.03
C ILE A 125 -19.42 19.52 18.75
N PHE A 126 -19.47 20.04 19.96
CA PHE A 126 -20.69 20.20 20.75
C PHE A 126 -21.32 21.56 20.53
N SER A 127 -22.63 21.69 20.81
CA SER A 127 -23.30 23.00 20.77
C SER A 127 -22.87 23.94 21.90
N SER A 128 -22.33 23.42 23.01
CA SER A 128 -21.88 24.20 24.17
C SER A 128 -20.63 23.61 24.81
N GLN A 129 -19.75 24.46 25.33
CA GLN A 129 -18.56 24.09 26.11
C GLN A 129 -18.88 23.20 27.32
N THR A 130 -20.04 23.43 27.95
CA THR A 130 -20.53 22.61 29.07
C THR A 130 -20.60 21.11 28.71
N GLY A 131 -20.84 20.80 27.43
CA GLY A 131 -20.81 19.42 26.95
C GLY A 131 -19.42 18.78 27.08
N VAL A 132 -18.37 19.49 26.68
CA VAL A 132 -16.98 19.00 26.73
C VAL A 132 -16.55 18.75 28.17
N GLU A 133 -16.85 19.68 29.08
CA GLU A 133 -16.53 19.55 30.52
C GLU A 133 -17.26 18.38 31.18
N GLN A 134 -18.53 18.18 30.82
CA GLN A 134 -19.33 17.04 31.31
C GLN A 134 -18.79 15.71 30.81
N VAL A 135 -18.37 15.62 29.54
CA VAL A 135 -17.73 14.41 29.02
C VAL A 135 -16.44 14.13 29.79
N LEU A 136 -15.55 15.11 29.93
CA LEU A 136 -14.24 14.90 30.55
C LEU A 136 -14.32 14.56 32.04
N SER A 137 -15.27 15.16 32.77
CA SER A 137 -15.49 14.86 34.19
C SER A 137 -16.09 13.48 34.41
N LYS A 138 -16.98 13.02 33.52
CA LYS A 138 -17.64 11.72 33.65
C LYS A 138 -16.88 10.56 33.02
N ALA A 139 -16.00 10.81 32.05
CA ALA A 139 -15.34 9.77 31.24
C ALA A 139 -14.70 8.65 32.06
N GLU A 140 -14.04 8.98 33.18
CA GLU A 140 -13.37 8.00 34.06
C GLU A 140 -14.34 7.31 35.03
N SER A 141 -15.43 7.99 35.38
CA SER A 141 -16.43 7.48 36.34
C SER A 141 -17.39 6.46 35.73
N VAL A 142 -17.60 6.53 34.41
CA VAL A 142 -18.54 5.63 33.74
C VAL A 142 -17.86 4.29 33.42
N GLY A 143 -18.64 3.22 33.52
CA GLY A 143 -18.21 1.85 33.21
C GLY A 143 -17.95 1.63 31.72
N THR A 144 -17.69 0.36 31.37
CA THR A 144 -17.35 -0.04 30.00
C THR A 144 -18.59 -0.04 29.10
N PHE A 145 -18.52 0.73 28.01
CA PHE A 145 -19.58 0.79 27.01
C PHE A 145 -19.53 -0.39 26.05
N VAL A 146 -20.64 -0.70 25.38
CA VAL A 146 -20.70 -1.76 24.36
C VAL A 146 -20.99 -1.12 23.01
N ALA A 147 -20.03 -1.14 22.10
CA ALA A 147 -20.09 -0.49 20.78
C ALA A 147 -21.26 -0.99 19.93
N GLU A 148 -21.52 -2.31 19.94
CA GLU A 148 -22.63 -2.98 19.24
C GLU A 148 -24.01 -2.35 19.51
N LYS A 149 -24.21 -1.70 20.67
CA LYS A 149 -25.50 -1.06 21.01
C LYS A 149 -25.81 0.18 20.16
N TYR A 150 -24.79 0.89 19.70
CA TYR A 150 -24.96 2.21 19.08
C TYR A 150 -24.93 2.18 17.56
N GLY A 151 -24.47 1.08 16.97
CA GLY A 151 -24.44 0.93 15.53
C GLY A 151 -23.66 -0.29 15.08
N PRO A 152 -23.74 -0.62 13.78
CA PRO A 152 -22.81 -1.56 13.18
C PRO A 152 -21.39 -1.00 13.34
N TYR A 153 -20.43 -1.87 13.65
CA TYR A 153 -19.02 -1.58 13.49
C TYR A 153 -18.53 -2.50 12.38
N ASP A 154 -17.89 -1.92 11.36
CA ASP A 154 -17.42 -2.69 10.22
C ASP A 154 -16.16 -3.43 10.62
N ASP A 155 -16.35 -4.68 11.03
CA ASP A 155 -15.32 -5.61 11.47
C ASP A 155 -14.33 -6.01 10.35
N THR A 156 -13.87 -5.07 9.51
CA THR A 156 -12.84 -5.18 8.48
C THR A 156 -11.54 -5.85 8.95
N THR A 157 -11.25 -5.78 10.25
CA THR A 157 -10.08 -6.41 10.87
C THR A 157 -10.32 -7.87 11.23
N THR A 158 -11.58 -8.29 11.32
CA THR A 158 -11.91 -9.69 11.59
C THR A 158 -11.54 -10.57 10.41
N ILE A 159 -11.34 -11.85 10.73
CA ILE A 159 -11.11 -12.89 9.75
C ILE A 159 -12.24 -12.91 8.72
N GLN A 160 -13.48 -12.61 9.11
CA GLN A 160 -14.64 -12.64 8.21
C GLN A 160 -14.53 -11.60 7.09
N ALA A 161 -14.23 -10.35 7.42
CA ALA A 161 -14.08 -9.32 6.40
C ALA A 161 -12.85 -9.55 5.52
N ARG A 162 -11.75 -10.08 6.09
CA ARG A 162 -10.58 -10.52 5.32
C ARG A 162 -10.91 -11.66 4.35
N VAL A 163 -11.74 -12.61 4.79
CA VAL A 163 -12.23 -13.71 3.96
C VAL A 163 -13.13 -13.18 2.85
N ALA A 164 -14.05 -12.26 3.13
CA ALA A 164 -14.89 -11.62 2.13
C ALA A 164 -14.06 -10.83 1.10
N ALA A 165 -13.08 -10.05 1.55
CA ALA A 165 -12.16 -9.32 0.67
C ALA A 165 -11.24 -10.24 -0.14
N TYR A 166 -10.94 -11.44 0.37
CA TYR A 166 -10.22 -12.47 -0.40
C TYR A 166 -11.15 -13.11 -1.44
N GLN A 167 -12.37 -13.48 -1.04
CA GLN A 167 -13.38 -14.05 -1.93
C GLN A 167 -13.73 -13.09 -3.06
N SER A 168 -13.81 -11.78 -2.82
CA SER A 168 -14.07 -10.79 -3.88
C SER A 168 -12.91 -10.64 -4.88
N ARG A 169 -11.67 -11.01 -4.50
CA ARG A 169 -10.53 -11.06 -5.43
C ARG A 169 -10.55 -12.31 -6.29
N VAL A 170 -11.17 -13.38 -5.82
CA VAL A 170 -11.30 -14.62 -6.56
C VAL A 170 -12.56 -14.51 -7.42
N ALA A 171 -12.36 -14.32 -8.73
CA ALA A 171 -13.48 -14.32 -9.67
C ALA A 171 -14.17 -15.70 -9.66
N ASP A 172 -15.48 -15.70 -9.83
CA ASP A 172 -16.22 -16.94 -10.01
C ASP A 172 -15.78 -17.64 -11.28
N SER A 173 -15.55 -18.95 -11.18
CA SER A 173 -15.00 -19.74 -12.28
C SER A 173 -15.96 -19.76 -13.48
N ALA A 174 -17.27 -19.83 -13.23
CA ALA A 174 -18.25 -19.91 -14.31
C ALA A 174 -18.39 -18.56 -15.02
N SER A 175 -18.42 -17.46 -14.28
CA SER A 175 -18.44 -16.11 -14.89
C SER A 175 -17.18 -15.84 -15.71
N LEU A 176 -16.01 -16.20 -15.19
CA LEU A 176 -14.73 -16.01 -15.88
C LEU A 176 -14.66 -16.86 -17.16
N MET A 177 -15.09 -18.13 -17.11
CA MET A 177 -15.13 -18.98 -18.29
C MET A 177 -15.99 -18.39 -19.40
N LYS A 178 -17.15 -17.81 -19.04
CA LYS A 178 -18.04 -17.16 -20.02
C LYS A 178 -17.39 -15.96 -20.68
N GLU A 179 -16.72 -15.11 -19.90
CA GLU A 179 -16.00 -13.94 -20.41
C GLU A 179 -14.84 -14.35 -21.33
N VAL A 180 -14.09 -15.40 -20.95
CA VAL A 180 -13.01 -15.95 -21.78
C VAL A 180 -13.56 -16.55 -23.08
N GLU A 181 -14.65 -17.30 -23.03
CA GLU A 181 -15.25 -17.90 -24.23
C GLU A 181 -15.76 -16.81 -25.20
N GLU A 182 -16.40 -15.76 -24.66
CA GLU A 182 -16.85 -14.61 -25.45
C GLU A 182 -15.67 -13.88 -26.11
N TYR A 183 -14.59 -13.65 -25.36
CA TYR A 183 -13.38 -13.04 -25.89
C TYR A 183 -12.71 -13.91 -26.97
N MET A 184 -12.55 -15.21 -26.71
CA MET A 184 -11.89 -16.14 -27.63
C MET A 184 -12.70 -16.33 -28.92
N SER A 185 -14.03 -16.42 -28.82
CA SER A 185 -14.90 -16.54 -29.99
C SER A 185 -14.82 -15.29 -30.89
N ALA A 186 -14.85 -14.09 -30.30
CA ALA A 186 -14.70 -12.84 -31.04
C ALA A 186 -13.32 -12.72 -31.73
N HIS A 187 -12.25 -13.12 -31.03
CA HIS A 187 -10.91 -13.14 -31.59
C HIS A 187 -10.75 -14.15 -32.73
N ASP A 188 -11.30 -15.35 -32.60
CA ASP A 188 -11.25 -16.37 -33.63
C ASP A 188 -12.03 -15.97 -34.89
N ASP A 189 -13.18 -15.29 -34.70
CA ASP A 189 -13.97 -14.72 -35.80
C ASP A 189 -13.18 -13.63 -36.56
N GLU A 190 -12.51 -12.73 -35.83
CA GLU A 190 -11.65 -11.70 -36.42
C GLU A 190 -10.47 -12.33 -37.17
N ALA A 191 -9.78 -13.29 -36.56
CA ALA A 191 -8.67 -14.01 -37.18
C ALA A 191 -9.12 -14.78 -38.44
N ALA A 192 -10.29 -15.39 -38.40
CA ALA A 192 -10.89 -16.07 -39.55
C ALA A 192 -11.27 -15.08 -40.66
N ALA A 193 -11.81 -13.90 -40.32
CA ALA A 193 -12.11 -12.83 -41.27
C ALA A 193 -10.83 -12.28 -41.94
N ALA A 194 -9.79 -12.01 -41.16
CA ALA A 194 -8.48 -11.56 -41.65
C ALA A 194 -7.85 -12.60 -42.59
N ASN A 195 -7.89 -13.89 -42.22
CA ASN A 195 -7.42 -14.98 -43.07
C ASN A 195 -8.22 -15.09 -44.38
N ARG A 196 -9.55 -14.93 -44.33
CA ARG A 196 -10.39 -14.90 -45.54
C ARG A 196 -10.05 -13.71 -46.44
N ALA A 197 -9.84 -12.53 -45.87
CA ALA A 197 -9.43 -11.33 -46.61
C ALA A 197 -8.06 -11.51 -47.26
N ALA A 198 -7.08 -12.05 -46.53
CA ALA A 198 -5.76 -12.37 -47.06
C ALA A 198 -5.83 -13.39 -48.20
N ARG A 199 -6.64 -14.45 -48.08
CA ARG A 199 -6.87 -15.42 -49.16
C ARG A 199 -7.48 -14.79 -50.40
N LYS A 200 -8.41 -13.83 -50.25
CA LYS A 200 -8.99 -13.09 -51.38
C LYS A 200 -7.92 -12.22 -52.07
N ARG A 201 -7.15 -11.45 -51.30
CA ARG A 201 -6.05 -10.60 -51.82
C ARG A 201 -5.03 -11.41 -52.61
N ARG A 202 -4.68 -12.63 -52.17
CA ARG A 202 -3.77 -13.54 -52.90
C ARG A 202 -4.28 -13.99 -54.28
N LYS A 203 -5.60 -13.93 -54.52
CA LYS A 203 -6.22 -14.39 -55.78
C LYS A 203 -6.48 -13.27 -56.77
N VAL A 204 -6.33 -12.01 -56.35
CA VAL A 204 -6.51 -10.85 -57.21
C VAL A 204 -5.17 -10.54 -57.87
N ALA A 205 -5.17 -10.38 -59.20
CA ALA A 205 -3.99 -9.93 -59.94
C ALA A 205 -3.83 -8.42 -59.78
N ASP A 206 -2.58 -7.97 -59.71
CA ASP A 206 -2.25 -6.54 -59.62
C ASP A 206 -2.55 -5.81 -60.95
N GLU A 207 -2.44 -4.47 -60.99
CA GLU A 207 -2.76 -3.64 -62.17
C GLU A 207 -1.98 -4.04 -63.44
N ASP A 208 -0.79 -4.63 -63.28
CA ASP A 208 0.05 -5.18 -64.35
C ASP A 208 -0.24 -6.66 -64.69
N GLY A 209 -1.27 -7.27 -64.10
CA GLY A 209 -1.71 -8.65 -64.39
C GLY A 209 -0.91 -9.77 -63.72
N TRP A 210 0.03 -9.44 -62.83
CA TRP A 210 0.81 -10.42 -62.09
C TRP A 210 0.09 -10.88 -60.82
N ILE A 211 0.15 -12.19 -60.51
CA ILE A 211 -0.39 -12.77 -59.28
C ILE A 211 0.76 -13.02 -58.31
N THR A 212 0.76 -12.33 -57.17
CA THR A 212 1.78 -12.51 -56.14
C THR A 212 1.64 -13.88 -55.45
N VAL A 213 2.56 -14.80 -55.76
CA VAL A 213 2.62 -16.15 -55.17
C VAL A 213 3.15 -16.07 -53.73
N THR A 214 2.24 -15.96 -52.76
CA THR A 214 2.58 -16.11 -51.35
C THR A 214 2.42 -17.56 -50.92
N LYS A 215 3.38 -18.08 -50.14
CA LYS A 215 3.30 -19.45 -49.60
C LYS A 215 2.01 -19.58 -48.79
N GLY A 216 1.21 -20.61 -49.10
CA GLY A 216 0.07 -21.02 -48.29
C GLY A 216 0.59 -21.36 -46.90
N SER A 217 0.41 -20.45 -45.94
CA SER A 217 0.84 -20.70 -44.57
C SER A 217 -0.06 -21.80 -44.01
N ARG A 218 0.51 -22.98 -43.73
CA ARG A 218 -0.23 -24.12 -43.16
C ARG A 218 -0.38 -24.01 -41.64
N THR A 219 0.17 -22.97 -41.03
CA THR A 219 0.03 -22.71 -39.60
C THR A 219 0.40 -21.26 -39.40
N THR A 220 -0.41 -20.53 -38.64
CA THR A 220 -0.08 -19.22 -38.09
C THR A 220 1.20 -19.33 -37.27
N ALA A 221 2.35 -19.32 -37.94
CA ALA A 221 3.58 -18.89 -37.30
C ALA A 221 3.29 -17.46 -36.84
N PRO A 222 3.55 -17.11 -35.57
CA PRO A 222 3.36 -15.76 -35.10
C PRO A 222 4.13 -14.83 -36.06
N GLU A 223 3.62 -13.63 -36.21
CA GLU A 223 4.23 -12.53 -36.97
C GLU A 223 5.61 -12.12 -36.41
N SER A 224 6.28 -12.98 -35.64
CA SER A 224 7.70 -12.96 -35.32
C SER A 224 8.53 -13.39 -36.53
N LYS A 225 8.34 -12.65 -37.62
CA LYS A 225 9.28 -12.40 -38.70
C LYS A 225 8.58 -11.46 -39.68
N LYS A 226 8.14 -10.30 -39.16
CA LYS A 226 8.59 -9.07 -39.82
C LYS A 226 10.06 -9.30 -40.11
N MET A 227 10.33 -9.48 -41.39
CA MET A 227 11.64 -9.39 -42.01
C MET A 227 12.48 -8.48 -41.11
N ARG A 228 13.47 -9.04 -40.41
CA ARG A 228 14.53 -8.21 -39.86
C ARG A 228 15.14 -7.59 -41.11
N GLU A 229 14.66 -6.42 -41.47
CA GLU A 229 15.18 -5.60 -42.56
C GLU A 229 16.67 -5.28 -42.35
N ASP A 230 17.17 -5.49 -41.12
CA ASP A 230 18.50 -5.09 -40.69
C ASP A 230 19.45 -6.25 -40.31
N GLU A 231 19.11 -7.53 -40.53
CA GLU A 231 20.13 -8.57 -40.39
C GLU A 231 20.86 -8.79 -41.72
N PRO A 232 22.18 -8.50 -41.82
CA PRO A 232 22.86 -8.59 -43.08
C PRO A 232 22.83 -10.05 -43.55
N LEU A 233 22.29 -10.25 -44.75
CA LEU A 233 22.27 -11.53 -45.46
C LEU A 233 23.67 -12.19 -45.54
N SER A 234 24.73 -11.42 -45.27
CA SER A 234 26.12 -11.86 -45.18
C SER A 234 26.34 -13.03 -44.23
N SER A 235 25.71 -13.10 -43.05
CA SER A 235 25.99 -14.18 -42.09
C SER A 235 25.43 -15.54 -42.54
N MET A 236 24.29 -15.52 -43.22
CA MET A 236 23.69 -16.70 -43.85
C MET A 236 24.43 -17.07 -45.13
N ASP A 237 24.91 -16.07 -45.88
CA ASP A 237 25.74 -16.28 -47.06
C ASP A 237 27.13 -16.81 -46.71
N GLU A 238 27.73 -16.42 -45.58
CA GLU A 238 29.00 -16.97 -45.09
C GLU A 238 28.84 -18.45 -44.72
N LYS A 239 27.76 -18.82 -44.01
CA LYS A 239 27.46 -20.24 -43.72
C LYS A 239 27.17 -21.04 -44.99
N ARG A 240 26.54 -20.42 -46.01
CA ARG A 240 26.31 -21.03 -47.33
C ARG A 240 27.59 -21.11 -48.16
N LYS A 241 28.48 -20.12 -48.06
CA LYS A 241 29.80 -20.09 -48.69
C LYS A 241 30.74 -21.12 -48.05
N GLN A 242 30.73 -21.27 -46.72
CA GLN A 242 31.45 -22.35 -46.02
C GLN A 242 31.00 -23.74 -46.49
N LYS A 243 29.71 -23.93 -46.81
CA LYS A 243 29.21 -25.17 -47.43
C LYS A 243 29.58 -25.32 -48.92
N LYS A 244 30.01 -24.25 -49.59
CA LYS A 244 30.44 -24.25 -51.00
C LYS A 244 31.97 -24.34 -51.14
N VAL A 245 32.73 -24.06 -50.10
CA VAL A 245 34.19 -24.24 -50.07
C VAL A 245 34.47 -25.72 -49.80
N ASP A 246 34.90 -26.42 -50.86
CA ASP A 246 35.42 -27.79 -50.91
C ASP A 246 34.62 -28.87 -50.16
N VAL A 247 33.36 -29.05 -50.55
CA VAL A 247 32.74 -30.38 -50.43
C VAL A 247 33.49 -31.28 -51.40
N ALA A 248 34.26 -32.23 -50.87
CA ALA A 248 34.97 -33.26 -51.62
C ALA A 248 34.13 -33.79 -52.80
N PHE A 249 34.47 -33.35 -54.03
CA PHE A 249 33.68 -33.61 -55.23
C PHE A 249 33.68 -35.10 -55.58
N TYR A 250 34.74 -35.83 -55.22
CA TYR A 250 34.87 -37.24 -55.50
C TYR A 250 34.82 -38.10 -54.24
N ASN A 251 34.19 -39.27 -54.37
CA ASN A 251 34.09 -40.27 -53.30
C ASN A 251 35.46 -40.73 -52.76
N PHE A 252 36.52 -40.71 -53.58
CA PHE A 252 37.86 -41.08 -53.12
C PHE A 252 38.42 -40.09 -52.10
N GLN A 253 38.12 -38.79 -52.22
CA GLN A 253 38.56 -37.75 -51.27
C GLN A 253 37.88 -37.94 -49.91
N ILE A 254 36.59 -38.26 -49.91
CA ILE A 254 35.83 -38.59 -48.69
C ILE A 254 36.41 -39.85 -48.04
N LYS A 255 36.70 -40.90 -48.82
CA LYS A 255 37.31 -42.14 -48.31
C LYS A 255 38.69 -41.88 -47.72
N GLU A 256 39.54 -41.13 -48.41
CA GLU A 256 40.90 -40.82 -47.95
C GLU A 256 40.88 -39.98 -46.67
N SER A 257 40.01 -38.97 -46.58
CA SER A 257 39.83 -38.16 -45.37
C SER A 257 39.40 -39.01 -44.18
N LYS A 258 38.43 -39.92 -44.37
CA LYS A 258 38.01 -40.87 -43.32
C LYS A 258 39.14 -41.81 -42.90
N MET A 259 39.92 -42.32 -43.85
CA MET A 259 41.06 -43.20 -43.55
C MET A 259 42.18 -42.48 -42.79
N LYS A 260 42.50 -41.23 -43.19
CA LYS A 260 43.44 -40.36 -42.47
C LYS A 260 42.99 -40.12 -41.04
N HIS A 261 41.71 -39.76 -40.85
CA HIS A 261 41.15 -39.55 -39.52
C HIS A 261 41.17 -40.82 -38.64
N LEU A 262 40.87 -42.00 -39.21
CA LEU A 262 40.99 -43.28 -38.49
C LEU A 262 42.43 -43.59 -38.08
N ASN A 263 43.41 -43.29 -38.94
CA ASN A 263 44.82 -43.49 -38.62
C ASN A 263 45.31 -42.53 -37.53
N GLU A 264 44.88 -41.27 -37.55
CA GLU A 264 45.16 -40.30 -36.49
C GLU A 264 44.58 -40.76 -35.14
N LEU A 265 43.36 -41.29 -35.12
CA LEU A 265 42.76 -41.83 -33.90
C LEU A 265 43.52 -43.04 -33.35
N ARG A 266 43.99 -43.94 -34.23
CA ARG A 266 44.84 -45.08 -33.83
C ARG A 266 46.17 -44.61 -33.24
N ALA A 267 46.83 -43.63 -33.87
CA ALA A 267 48.07 -43.06 -33.37
C ALA A 267 47.89 -42.44 -31.98
N LYS A 268 46.86 -41.60 -31.80
CA LYS A 268 46.52 -41.01 -30.49
C LYS A 268 46.22 -42.07 -29.44
N PHE A 269 45.52 -43.14 -29.81
CA PHE A 269 45.22 -44.23 -28.89
C PHE A 269 46.49 -44.99 -28.46
N GLU A 270 47.44 -45.23 -29.36
CA GLU A 270 48.73 -45.82 -29.02
C GLU A 270 49.57 -44.92 -28.09
N GLU A 271 49.57 -43.62 -28.35
CA GLU A 271 50.22 -42.62 -27.49
C GLU A 271 49.60 -42.60 -26.10
N ASP A 272 48.27 -42.59 -26.00
CA ASP A 272 47.57 -42.62 -24.72
C ASP A 272 47.79 -43.95 -24.00
N LYS A 273 47.85 -45.07 -24.71
CA LYS A 273 48.22 -46.37 -24.12
C LYS A 273 49.64 -46.35 -23.55
N LYS A 274 50.61 -45.75 -24.26
CA LYS A 274 51.98 -45.55 -23.75
C LYS A 274 51.99 -44.63 -22.54
N ARG A 275 51.25 -43.52 -22.57
CA ARG A 275 51.13 -42.55 -21.47
C ARG A 275 50.54 -43.22 -20.22
N VAL A 276 49.49 -44.02 -20.37
CA VAL A 276 48.87 -44.79 -19.29
C VAL A 276 49.83 -45.85 -18.75
N ALA A 277 50.57 -46.57 -19.61
CA ALA A 277 51.56 -47.55 -19.16
C ALA A 277 52.68 -46.89 -18.31
N MET A 278 53.20 -45.74 -18.74
CA MET A 278 54.18 -44.96 -17.96
C MET A 278 53.59 -44.48 -16.63
N ALA A 279 52.36 -43.98 -16.62
CA ALA A 279 51.69 -43.54 -15.40
C ALA A 279 51.44 -44.70 -14.42
N LYS A 280 51.09 -45.89 -14.92
CA LYS A 280 50.94 -47.12 -14.12
C LYS A 280 52.28 -47.57 -13.53
N ALA A 281 53.34 -47.60 -14.34
CA ALA A 281 54.69 -47.93 -13.87
C ALA A 281 55.17 -46.97 -12.77
N ALA A 282 54.88 -45.67 -12.92
CA ALA A 282 55.20 -44.64 -11.92
C ALA A 282 54.25 -44.64 -10.70
N ARG A 283 53.24 -45.53 -10.62
CA ARG A 283 52.17 -45.55 -9.60
C ARG A 283 51.42 -44.22 -9.45
N LYS A 284 51.39 -43.39 -10.50
CA LYS A 284 50.71 -42.08 -10.56
C LYS A 284 49.38 -42.14 -11.32
N PHE A 285 48.99 -43.31 -11.83
CA PHE A 285 47.74 -43.49 -12.54
C PHE A 285 46.55 -43.47 -11.56
N ARG A 286 45.65 -42.49 -11.72
CA ARG A 286 44.38 -42.38 -11.00
C ARG A 286 43.24 -42.61 -12.00
N PRO A 287 42.56 -43.77 -11.99
CA PRO A 287 41.34 -43.94 -12.77
C PRO A 287 40.24 -43.03 -12.20
N LEU A 288 39.54 -42.31 -13.09
CA LEU A 288 38.27 -41.63 -12.81
C LEU A 288 37.12 -42.61 -13.04
#